data_AF-A0A2S3R0S5-F1
#
_entry.id   AF-A0A2S3R0S5-F1
#
_cell.length_a   1.000
_cell.length_b   1.000
_cell.length_c   1.000
_cell.angle_alpha   90.00
_cell.angle_beta   90.00
_cell.angle_gamma   90.00
#
_symmetry.space_group_name_H-M   'P 1'
#
loop_
_entity.id
_entity.type
_entity.pdbx_description
1 polymer ?
#
loop_
_entity_poly.entity_id
_entity_poly.type
_entity_poly.pdbx_seq_one_letter_code
_entity_poly.pdbx_strand_id
1 'polypeptide(L)'
;ARQYQWAKHQLQQLSVGEHTPLQFAYHPSGHEKTRTTEQGFSLHHQWSETGLLLQQQLGRNGDSLRQYQYDALDRLVGIDDAKRGKSRFSLNANGQVQAVRQQKTWESQQRFVHLFGYDSELNLNQQGFATEYGDSNVVSLDDARVKRQSRQYDKAGRVLDTGR
;
A
#
# COMPACT_ATOMS: atom_id res chain seq x y z
N ALA A 1 34.64 6.35 0.25
CA ALA A 1 33.96 7.49 0.91
C ALA A 1 32.64 7.80 0.20
N ARG A 2 31.72 8.56 0.80
CA ARG A 2 30.49 9.03 0.14
C ARG A 2 30.68 10.45 -0.38
N GLN A 3 30.22 10.72 -1.60
CA GLN A 3 30.24 12.06 -2.21
C GLN A 3 28.85 12.41 -2.72
N TYR A 4 28.47 13.68 -2.57
CA TYR A 4 27.15 14.19 -2.91
C TYR A 4 27.30 15.40 -3.82
N GLN A 5 26.53 15.45 -4.90
CA GLN A 5 26.42 16.64 -5.74
C GLN A 5 25.01 17.20 -5.66
N TRP A 6 24.89 18.47 -5.31
CA TRP A 6 23.62 19.15 -5.11
C TRP A 6 23.46 20.28 -6.14
N ALA A 7 22.24 20.47 -6.62
CA ALA A 7 21.85 21.64 -7.41
C ALA A 7 20.46 22.10 -6.95
N LYS A 8 20.27 23.40 -6.70
CA LYS A 8 18.99 23.98 -6.25
C LYS A 8 18.34 23.20 -5.08
N HIS A 9 19.14 22.85 -4.07
CA HIS A 9 18.71 22.06 -2.90
C HIS A 9 18.22 20.63 -3.19
N GLN A 10 18.52 20.08 -4.37
CA GLN A 10 18.19 18.72 -4.76
C GLN A 10 19.47 17.91 -5.04
N LEU A 11 19.51 16.67 -4.55
CA LEU A 11 20.64 15.77 -4.73
C LEU A 11 20.65 15.28 -6.18
N GLN A 12 21.63 15.69 -6.99
CA GLN A 12 21.73 15.26 -8.39
C GLN A 12 22.49 13.95 -8.52
N GLN A 13 23.51 13.74 -7.67
CA GLN A 13 24.38 12.57 -7.75
C GLN A 13 24.82 12.09 -6.38
N LEU A 14 24.86 10.76 -6.19
CA LEU A 14 25.46 10.08 -5.06
C LEU A 14 26.52 9.08 -5.53
N SER A 15 27.76 9.27 -5.11
CA SER A 15 28.85 8.31 -5.32
C SER A 15 29.21 7.62 -4.00
N VAL A 16 29.42 6.30 -4.03
CA VAL A 16 29.78 5.50 -2.85
C VAL A 16 30.98 4.62 -3.20
N GLY A 17 32.15 4.96 -2.67
CA GLY A 17 33.39 4.24 -3.01
C GLY A 17 33.67 4.29 -4.52
N GLU A 18 34.06 3.16 -5.09
CA GLU A 18 34.39 3.00 -6.52
C GLU A 18 33.20 2.54 -7.37
N HIS A 19 31.98 2.54 -6.81
CA HIS A 19 30.79 2.16 -7.57
C HIS A 19 30.33 3.30 -8.50
N THR A 20 29.75 2.95 -9.65
CA THR A 20 29.15 3.96 -10.54
C THR A 20 28.09 4.74 -9.79
N PRO A 21 28.09 6.08 -9.95
CA PRO A 21 27.19 6.94 -9.23
C PRO A 21 25.72 6.70 -9.55
N LEU A 22 24.87 6.94 -8.55
CA LEU A 22 23.44 7.14 -8.75
C LEU A 22 23.20 8.56 -9.23
N GLN A 23 22.46 8.68 -10.33
CA GLN A 23 21.96 9.94 -10.89
C GLN A 23 20.49 10.09 -10.55
N PHE A 24 20.08 11.30 -10.18
CA PHE A 24 18.72 11.62 -9.77
C PHE A 24 18.16 12.71 -10.69
N ALA A 25 16.87 12.60 -11.03
CA ALA A 25 16.14 13.68 -11.67
C ALA A 25 14.81 13.89 -10.97
N TYR A 26 14.31 15.13 -11.02
CA TYR A 26 13.16 15.56 -10.24
C TYR A 26 12.05 16.08 -11.15
N HIS A 27 10.82 15.91 -10.69
CA HIS A 27 9.64 16.60 -11.21
C HIS A 27 9.72 18.10 -10.82
N PRO A 28 9.11 19.03 -11.59
CA PRO A 28 9.09 20.45 -11.24
C PRO A 28 8.56 20.77 -9.84
N SER A 29 7.66 19.94 -9.30
CA SER A 29 7.16 20.06 -7.92
C SER A 29 8.15 19.59 -6.84
N GLY A 30 9.33 19.12 -7.23
CA GLY A 30 10.43 18.76 -6.34
C GLY A 30 10.51 17.29 -5.95
N HIS A 31 9.55 16.46 -6.35
CA HIS A 31 9.60 15.02 -6.10
C HIS A 31 10.58 14.31 -7.04
N GLU A 32 11.26 13.27 -6.55
CA GLU A 32 12.14 12.45 -7.39
C GLU A 32 11.33 11.77 -8.49
N LYS A 33 11.73 12.00 -9.75
CA LYS A 33 11.14 11.41 -10.95
C LYS A 33 11.91 10.17 -11.40
N THR A 34 13.24 10.21 -11.35
CA THR A 34 14.06 9.07 -11.74
C THR A 34 15.30 8.94 -10.87
N ARG A 35 15.73 7.68 -10.69
CA ARG A 35 17.05 7.36 -10.14
C ARG A 35 17.68 6.24 -10.94
N THR A 36 18.88 6.46 -11.43
CA THR A 36 19.54 5.54 -12.37
C THR A 36 21.01 5.37 -12.06
N THR A 37 21.60 4.23 -12.45
CA THR A 37 23.05 4.09 -12.61
C THR A 37 23.37 3.71 -14.06
N GLU A 38 24.56 4.05 -14.54
CA GLU A 38 24.98 3.68 -15.90
C GLU A 38 25.08 2.16 -16.10
N GLN A 39 25.22 1.41 -15.00
CA GLN A 39 25.29 -0.05 -15.00
C GLN A 39 23.92 -0.73 -15.16
N GLY A 40 22.84 0.05 -15.27
CA GLY A 40 21.52 -0.46 -15.64
C GLY A 40 20.47 -0.46 -14.53
N PHE A 41 20.79 -0.01 -13.31
CA PHE A 41 19.74 0.28 -12.32
C PHE A 41 18.88 1.46 -12.83
N SER A 42 17.56 1.31 -12.71
CA SER A 42 16.61 2.36 -13.10
C SER A 42 15.37 2.28 -12.23
N LEU A 43 15.02 3.38 -11.58
CA LEU A 43 13.79 3.57 -10.83
C LEU A 43 13.09 4.80 -11.40
N HIS A 44 11.80 4.67 -11.73
CA HIS A 44 10.97 5.76 -12.24
C HIS A 44 9.75 5.96 -11.35
N HIS A 45 9.39 7.22 -11.13
CA HIS A 45 8.17 7.63 -10.45
C HIS A 45 7.33 8.52 -11.36
N GLN A 46 6.02 8.37 -11.29
CA GLN A 46 5.05 9.30 -11.87
C GLN A 46 4.20 9.86 -10.74
N TRP A 47 4.02 11.17 -10.74
CA TRP A 47 3.31 11.91 -9.70
C TRP A 47 2.10 12.61 -10.31
N SER A 48 1.01 12.77 -9.56
CA SER A 48 -0.07 13.68 -9.90
C SER A 48 0.39 15.13 -9.78
N GLU A 49 -0.41 16.06 -10.30
CA GLU A 49 -0.19 17.50 -10.11
C GLU A 49 -0.17 17.91 -8.63
N THR A 50 -0.95 17.22 -7.80
CA THR A 50 -1.04 17.43 -6.35
C THR A 50 0.05 16.71 -5.54
N GLY A 51 0.96 15.97 -6.20
CA GLY A 51 2.08 15.31 -5.53
C GLY A 51 1.78 13.90 -5.00
N LEU A 52 0.70 13.25 -5.45
CA LEU A 52 0.43 11.85 -5.15
C LEU A 52 1.22 10.93 -6.08
N LEU A 53 1.83 9.88 -5.55
CA LEU A 53 2.59 8.91 -6.34
C LEU A 53 1.63 8.02 -7.13
N LEU A 54 1.56 8.16 -8.45
CA LEU A 54 0.67 7.36 -9.30
C LEU A 54 1.31 6.05 -9.75
N GLN A 55 2.60 6.06 -10.02
CA GLN A 55 3.32 4.92 -10.55
C GLN A 55 4.75 4.85 -10.01
N GLN A 56 5.20 3.64 -9.70
CA GLN A 56 6.59 3.30 -9.45
C GLN A 56 7.01 2.14 -10.34
N GLN A 57 8.16 2.27 -11.00
CA GLN A 57 8.67 1.23 -11.89
C GLN A 57 10.15 1.01 -11.63
N LEU A 58 10.50 -0.24 -11.30
CA LEU A 58 11.90 -0.69 -11.24
C LEU A 58 12.28 -1.41 -12.54
N GLY A 59 13.38 -0.99 -13.15
CA GLY A 59 13.82 -1.43 -14.48
C GLY A 59 13.08 -0.73 -15.62
N ARG A 60 13.45 -1.08 -16.86
CA ARG A 60 12.97 -0.39 -18.08
C ARG A 60 11.74 -1.02 -18.73
N ASN A 61 11.41 -2.28 -18.38
CA ASN A 61 10.45 -3.10 -19.13
C ASN A 61 9.10 -3.33 -18.44
N GLY A 62 8.83 -2.67 -17.30
CA GLY A 62 7.54 -2.75 -16.62
C GLY A 62 7.33 -3.99 -15.74
N ASP A 63 8.26 -4.95 -15.72
CA ASP A 63 8.16 -6.19 -14.93
C ASP A 63 8.06 -5.96 -13.41
N SER A 64 8.48 -4.80 -12.93
CA SER A 64 8.36 -4.38 -11.53
C SER A 64 7.60 -3.05 -11.43
N LEU A 65 6.42 -3.04 -12.05
CA LEU A 65 5.49 -1.93 -12.04
C LEU A 65 4.55 -2.01 -10.82
N ARG A 66 4.38 -0.89 -10.14
CA ARG A 66 3.37 -0.67 -9.13
C ARG A 66 2.60 0.61 -9.44
N GLN A 67 1.28 0.51 -9.45
CA GLN A 67 0.38 1.64 -9.62
C GLN A 67 -0.41 1.86 -8.34
N TYR A 68 -0.70 3.11 -8.01
CA TYR A 68 -1.40 3.50 -6.81
C TYR A 68 -2.68 4.23 -7.19
N GLN A 69 -3.75 3.98 -6.43
CA GLN A 69 -5.05 4.61 -6.63
C GLN A 69 -5.49 5.31 -5.36
N TYR A 70 -6.04 6.51 -5.54
CA TYR A 70 -6.50 7.37 -4.46
C TYR A 70 -7.98 7.70 -4.65
N ASP A 71 -8.69 7.93 -3.55
CA ASP A 71 -10.04 8.49 -3.59
C ASP A 71 -10.02 10.02 -3.72
N ALA A 72 -11.21 10.64 -3.76
CA ALA A 72 -11.36 12.09 -3.90
C ALA A 72 -10.84 12.91 -2.70
N LEU A 73 -10.46 12.25 -1.59
CA LEU A 73 -9.85 12.87 -0.43
C LEU A 73 -8.33 12.56 -0.36
N ASP A 74 -7.74 12.15 -1.49
CA ASP A 74 -6.32 11.81 -1.62
C ASP A 74 -5.88 10.63 -0.73
N ARG A 75 -6.81 9.76 -0.32
CA ARG A 75 -6.51 8.59 0.52
C ARG A 75 -6.22 7.37 -0.36
N LEU A 76 -5.18 6.62 -0.02
CA LEU A 76 -4.79 5.42 -0.78
C LEU A 76 -5.86 4.32 -0.67
N VAL A 77 -6.49 3.97 -1.78
CA VAL A 77 -7.55 2.95 -1.87
C VAL A 77 -7.18 1.75 -2.73
N GLY A 78 -6.07 1.81 -3.46
CA GLY A 78 -5.60 0.68 -4.25
C GLY A 78 -4.10 0.68 -4.53
N ILE A 79 -3.57 -0.54 -4.68
CA ILE A 79 -2.26 -0.80 -5.26
C ILE A 79 -2.42 -1.92 -6.28
N ASP A 80 -1.96 -1.70 -7.51
CA ASP A 80 -1.77 -2.75 -8.51
C ASP A 80 -0.28 -3.01 -8.69
N ASP A 81 0.19 -4.18 -8.23
CA ASP A 81 1.59 -4.57 -8.29
C ASP A 81 1.76 -5.74 -9.25
N ALA A 82 2.58 -5.57 -10.29
CA ALA A 82 2.78 -6.56 -11.33
C ALA A 82 3.30 -7.91 -10.83
N LYS A 83 3.97 -7.95 -9.65
CA LYS A 83 4.51 -9.17 -9.05
C LYS A 83 3.62 -9.72 -7.94
N ARG A 84 3.08 -8.85 -7.08
CA ARG A 84 2.35 -9.22 -5.86
C ARG A 84 0.83 -9.30 -6.05
N GLY A 85 0.32 -8.68 -7.10
CA GLY A 85 -1.09 -8.64 -7.44
C GLY A 85 -1.76 -7.36 -6.96
N LYS A 86 -3.09 -7.40 -6.85
CA LYS A 86 -3.91 -6.22 -6.57
C LYS A 86 -4.27 -6.17 -5.09
N SER A 87 -4.16 -5.00 -4.49
CA SER A 87 -4.67 -4.69 -3.15
C SER A 87 -5.71 -3.59 -3.25
N ARG A 88 -6.82 -3.73 -2.52
CA ARG A 88 -7.87 -2.71 -2.39
C ARG A 88 -8.16 -2.46 -0.93
N PHE A 89 -8.28 -1.19 -0.56
CA PHE A 89 -8.53 -0.73 0.81
C PHE A 89 -9.93 -0.13 0.90
N SER A 90 -10.74 -0.64 1.79
CA SER A 90 -12.01 -0.01 2.18
C SER A 90 -11.78 0.80 3.44
N LEU A 91 -12.13 2.08 3.41
CA LEU A 91 -11.94 3.01 4.51
C LEU A 91 -13.29 3.35 5.15
N ASN A 92 -13.32 3.51 6.48
CA ASN A 92 -14.47 4.10 7.15
C ASN A 92 -14.50 5.63 7.00
N ALA A 93 -15.54 6.27 7.53
CA ALA A 93 -15.68 7.73 7.53
C ALA A 93 -14.52 8.45 8.24
N ASN A 94 -13.89 7.80 9.23
CA ASN A 94 -12.72 8.32 9.95
C ASN A 94 -11.39 8.08 9.20
N GLY A 95 -11.43 7.50 8.00
CA GLY A 95 -10.23 7.19 7.19
C GLY A 95 -9.45 5.97 7.65
N GLN A 96 -9.96 5.17 8.58
CA GLN A 96 -9.33 3.93 9.04
C GLN A 96 -9.68 2.78 8.10
N VAL A 97 -8.72 1.88 7.86
CA VAL A 97 -8.91 0.72 7.00
C VAL A 97 -9.84 -0.29 7.67
N GLN A 98 -11.01 -0.54 7.09
CA GLN A 98 -11.93 -1.59 7.55
C GLN A 98 -11.74 -2.92 6.82
N ALA A 99 -11.23 -2.88 5.59
CA ALA A 99 -10.94 -4.08 4.82
C ALA A 99 -9.74 -3.90 3.89
N VAL A 100 -8.91 -4.93 3.80
CA VAL A 100 -7.87 -5.10 2.78
C VAL A 100 -8.24 -6.32 1.96
N ARG A 101 -8.48 -6.14 0.67
CA ARG A 101 -8.69 -7.24 -0.29
C ARG A 101 -7.45 -7.42 -1.14
N GLN A 102 -6.88 -8.62 -1.11
CA GLN A 102 -5.69 -8.97 -1.87
C GLN A 102 -6.01 -10.06 -2.89
N GLN A 103 -5.79 -9.76 -4.17
CA GLN A 103 -5.81 -10.73 -5.26
C GLN A 103 -4.36 -10.98 -5.69
N LYS A 104 -3.89 -12.23 -5.66
CA LYS A 104 -2.52 -12.55 -6.04
C LYS A 104 -2.42 -12.66 -7.57
N THR A 105 -1.22 -12.42 -8.11
CA THR A 105 -0.97 -12.58 -9.56
C THR A 105 -1.22 -13.99 -10.07
N TRP A 106 -0.95 -15.00 -9.24
CA TRP A 106 -1.12 -16.41 -9.55
C TRP A 106 -2.52 -16.95 -9.23
N GLU A 107 -3.39 -16.15 -8.61
CA GLU A 107 -4.74 -16.57 -8.19
C GLU A 107 -5.76 -15.52 -8.59
N SER A 108 -6.46 -15.79 -9.70
CA SER A 108 -7.46 -14.87 -10.24
C SER A 108 -8.86 -15.06 -9.64
N GLN A 109 -9.15 -16.22 -9.08
CA GLN A 109 -10.50 -16.57 -8.62
C GLN A 109 -10.74 -16.22 -7.16
N GLN A 110 -9.67 -16.11 -6.36
CA GLN A 110 -9.76 -15.82 -4.94
C GLN A 110 -9.24 -14.44 -4.59
N ARG A 111 -9.91 -13.78 -3.64
CA ARG A 111 -9.38 -12.60 -2.95
C ARG A 111 -9.30 -12.89 -1.46
N PHE A 112 -8.13 -12.69 -0.88
CA PHE A 112 -7.90 -12.78 0.55
C PHE A 112 -8.31 -11.48 1.20
N VAL A 113 -9.20 -11.56 2.19
CA VAL A 113 -9.75 -10.39 2.88
C VAL A 113 -9.24 -10.36 4.31
N HIS A 114 -8.66 -9.24 4.71
CA HIS A 114 -8.36 -8.93 6.11
C HIS A 114 -9.28 -7.78 6.54
N LEU A 115 -10.08 -8.01 7.56
CA LEU A 115 -11.07 -7.08 8.08
C LEU A 115 -10.61 -6.52 9.43
N PHE A 116 -10.98 -5.27 9.71
CA PHE A 116 -10.59 -4.56 10.91
C PHE A 116 -11.79 -3.83 11.51
N GLY A 117 -11.98 -3.95 12.81
CA GLY A 117 -12.99 -3.23 13.58
C GLY A 117 -12.35 -2.37 14.67
N TYR A 118 -13.01 -1.26 14.98
CA TYR A 118 -12.53 -0.26 15.90
C TYR A 118 -13.58 0.01 16.99
N ASP A 119 -13.13 0.35 18.19
CA ASP A 119 -14.00 0.82 19.27
C ASP A 119 -14.37 2.31 19.12
N SER A 120 -15.16 2.85 20.06
CA SER A 120 -15.58 4.26 20.03
C SER A 120 -14.41 5.24 20.17
N GLU A 121 -13.31 4.78 20.78
CA GLU A 121 -12.09 5.56 20.97
C GLU A 121 -11.13 5.41 19.77
N LEU A 122 -11.61 4.82 18.67
CA LEU A 122 -10.88 4.59 17.42
C LEU A 122 -9.71 3.61 17.54
N ASN A 123 -9.64 2.82 18.62
CA ASN A 123 -8.62 1.80 18.77
C ASN A 123 -9.02 0.54 18.00
N LEU A 124 -8.02 -0.11 17.40
CA LEU A 124 -8.23 -1.40 16.75
C LEU A 124 -8.56 -2.45 17.83
N ASN A 125 -9.78 -2.97 17.82
CA ASN A 125 -10.23 -3.97 18.79
C ASN A 125 -10.63 -5.30 18.15
N GLN A 126 -10.80 -5.35 16.83
CA GLN A 126 -11.28 -6.52 16.10
C GLN A 126 -10.51 -6.74 14.81
N GLN A 127 -10.24 -8.01 14.50
CA GLN A 127 -9.66 -8.44 13.24
C GLN A 127 -10.36 -9.71 12.75
N GLY A 128 -10.49 -9.86 11.44
CA GLY A 128 -11.10 -11.04 10.81
C GLY A 128 -10.43 -11.38 9.49
N PHE A 129 -10.48 -12.64 9.09
CA PHE A 129 -9.95 -13.09 7.80
C PHE A 129 -11.03 -13.85 7.03
N ALA A 130 -11.06 -13.65 5.71
CA ALA A 130 -11.95 -14.38 4.83
C ALA A 130 -11.33 -14.58 3.44
N THR A 131 -11.98 -15.44 2.66
CA THR A 131 -11.66 -15.65 1.25
C THR A 131 -12.94 -15.39 0.44
N GLU A 132 -12.86 -14.44 -0.47
CA GLU A 132 -13.90 -14.17 -1.47
C GLU A 132 -13.62 -14.99 -2.72
N TYR A 133 -14.65 -15.56 -3.34
CA TYR A 133 -14.58 -16.30 -4.58
C TYR A 133 -15.45 -15.57 -5.62
N GLY A 134 -14.87 -15.24 -6.79
CA GLY A 134 -15.60 -14.53 -7.85
C GLY A 134 -16.01 -13.10 -7.49
N ASP A 135 -17.01 -12.56 -8.20
CA ASP A 135 -17.39 -11.13 -8.14
C ASP A 135 -18.52 -10.79 -7.15
N SER A 136 -19.05 -11.76 -6.42
CA SER A 136 -20.31 -11.61 -5.68
C SER A 136 -20.27 -11.97 -4.20
N ASN A 137 -19.11 -11.95 -3.54
CA ASN A 137 -19.02 -12.20 -2.10
C ASN A 137 -18.63 -10.92 -1.35
N VAL A 138 -19.62 -10.21 -0.80
CA VAL A 138 -19.39 -9.20 0.23
C VAL A 138 -19.24 -9.94 1.56
N VAL A 139 -18.04 -9.94 2.14
CA VAL A 139 -17.84 -10.50 3.48
C VAL A 139 -18.00 -9.40 4.52
N SER A 140 -19.00 -9.52 5.41
CA SER A 140 -19.07 -8.70 6.62
C SER A 140 -18.10 -9.22 7.69
N LEU A 141 -17.63 -8.33 8.57
CA LEU A 141 -16.93 -8.73 9.80
C LEU A 141 -17.75 -9.74 10.60
N ASP A 142 -19.07 -9.58 10.63
CA ASP A 142 -19.97 -10.51 11.32
C ASP A 142 -19.95 -11.90 10.70
N ASP A 143 -19.93 -12.00 9.36
CA ASP A 143 -19.81 -13.28 8.65
C ASP A 143 -18.44 -13.94 8.88
N ALA A 144 -17.38 -13.13 8.97
CA ALA A 144 -16.03 -13.61 9.29
C ALA A 144 -15.91 -14.04 10.77
N ARG A 145 -16.63 -13.38 11.70
CA ARG A 145 -16.70 -13.73 13.12
C ARG A 145 -17.36 -15.09 13.35
N VAL A 146 -18.42 -15.42 12.59
CA VAL A 146 -19.13 -16.71 12.70
C VAL A 146 -18.19 -17.91 12.49
N LYS A 147 -17.09 -17.75 11.74
CA LYS A 147 -16.09 -18.81 11.53
C LYS A 147 -15.04 -18.94 12.65
N ARG A 148 -14.92 -18.01 13.62
CA ARG A 148 -13.83 -18.05 14.61
C ARG A 148 -14.14 -17.30 15.93
N GLN A 149 -14.93 -17.94 16.79
CA GLN A 149 -15.04 -17.74 18.26
C GLN A 149 -15.62 -16.42 18.82
N SER A 150 -16.50 -16.60 19.81
CA SER A 150 -17.23 -15.59 20.58
C SER A 150 -16.32 -14.82 21.55
N ARG A 151 -15.93 -13.59 21.19
CA ARG A 151 -15.48 -12.58 22.17
C ARG A 151 -16.65 -11.70 22.56
N GLN A 152 -16.88 -11.53 23.86
CA GLN A 152 -17.87 -10.60 24.39
C GLN A 152 -17.22 -9.23 24.61
N TYR A 153 -17.96 -8.18 24.28
CA TYR A 153 -17.50 -6.78 24.41
C TYR A 153 -18.48 -5.99 25.28
N ASP A 154 -17.98 -4.98 25.99
CA ASP A 154 -18.83 -4.03 26.71
C ASP A 154 -19.46 -2.98 25.78
N LYS A 155 -20.28 -2.08 26.34
CA LYS A 155 -20.94 -1.00 25.59
C LYS A 155 -19.96 -0.02 24.92
N ALA A 156 -18.69 -0.02 25.31
CA ALA A 156 -17.63 0.79 24.72
C ALA A 156 -16.74 -0.02 23.74
N GLY A 157 -17.06 -1.28 23.47
CA GLY A 157 -16.30 -2.12 22.54
C GLY A 157 -15.02 -2.73 23.12
N ARG A 158 -14.83 -2.71 24.45
CA ARG A 158 -13.68 -3.33 25.12
C ARG A 158 -13.95 -4.81 25.40
N VAL A 159 -12.93 -5.65 25.32
CA VAL A 159 -13.04 -7.10 25.54
C VAL A 159 -13.40 -7.38 27.01
N LEU A 160 -14.51 -8.06 27.24
CA LEU A 160 -14.97 -8.45 28.58
C LEU A 160 -14.45 -9.83 29.02
N ASP A 161 -14.24 -10.74 28.08
CA ASP A 161 -13.73 -12.08 28.36
C ASP A 161 -13.03 -12.67 27.14
N THR A 162 -11.90 -13.32 27.36
CA THR A 162 -11.23 -14.17 26.39
C THR A 162 -11.37 -15.60 26.88
N GLY A 163 -12.52 -16.22 26.58
CA GLY A 163 -12.81 -17.60 26.95
C GLY A 163 -11.59 -18.49 26.67
N ARG A 164 -10.99 -18.99 27.75
CA ARG A 164 -9.84 -19.88 27.74
C ARG A 164 -10.32 -21.32 27.87
#